data_AF-A0A6H0KPW7-F1
#
_entry.id   AF-A0A6H0KPW7-F1
#
_cell.length_a   1.000
_cell.length_b   1.000
_cell.length_c   1.000
_cell.angle_alpha   90.00
_cell.angle_beta   90.00
_cell.angle_gamma   90.00
#
_symmetry.space_group_name_H-M   'P 1'
#
loop_
_entity.id
_entity.type
_entity.pdbx_description
1 polymer ?
#
loop_
_entity_poly.entity_id
_entity_poly.type
_entity_poly.pdbx_seq_one_letter_code
_entity_poly.pdbx_strand_id
1 'polypeptide(L)' 'MWYNREAGSSMLAITGSMNIWFISNINDMHMRRRHLIDIVKDRFPNPYNGDMFAFMSKNRQLMKLVRYENRIYAL' A
#
# COMPACT_ATOMS: atom_id res chain seq x y z
N MET A 1 21.08 -5.67 16.91
CA MET A 1 20.93 -6.71 15.88
C MET A 1 20.18 -6.09 14.72
N TRP A 2 20.87 -5.84 13.61
CA TRP A 2 20.34 -5.19 12.41
C TRP A 2 19.75 -6.26 11.50
N TYR A 3 18.46 -6.18 11.19
CA TYR A 3 17.87 -6.97 10.11
C TYR A 3 17.54 -6.06 8.95
N ASN A 4 18.51 -5.98 8.03
CA ASN A 4 18.31 -5.45 6.69
C ASN A 4 17.70 -6.57 5.84
N ARG A 5 16.45 -6.39 5.41
CA ARG A 5 15.92 -6.99 4.18
C ARG A 5 15.10 -5.92 3.46
N GLU A 6 15.67 -5.46 2.37
CA GLU A 6 15.07 -4.82 1.19
C GLU A 6 13.53 -4.81 1.17
N ALA A 7 12.93 -3.72 1.65
CA ALA A 7 11.62 -3.28 1.19
C ALA A 7 11.83 -1.86 0.63
N GLY A 8 12.10 -1.77 -0.67
CA GLY A 8 12.30 -0.52 -1.40
C GLY A 8 10.99 0.29 -1.50
N SER A 9 10.55 0.83 -0.38
CA SER A 9 9.36 1.68 -0.27
C SER A 9 9.78 3.03 0.28
N SER A 10 9.96 4.01 -0.61
CA SER A 10 10.14 5.40 -0.20
C SER A 10 8.85 5.88 0.48
N MET A 11 8.91 6.15 1.78
CA MET A 11 7.80 6.63 2.58
C MET A 11 7.53 8.12 2.25
N LEU A 12 6.30 8.46 1.85
CA LEU A 12 5.86 9.85 1.65
C LEU A 12 4.80 10.17 2.73
N ALA A 13 5.14 10.98 3.72
CA ALA A 13 4.19 11.42 4.74
C ALA A 13 3.57 12.75 4.31
N ILE A 14 2.24 12.79 4.15
CA ILE A 14 1.48 14.02 3.87
C ILE A 14 0.59 14.25 5.09
N THR A 15 1.07 15.11 6.00
CA THR A 15 0.54 15.46 7.35
C THR A 15 0.51 14.31 8.39
N GLY A 16 0.75 14.68 9.66
CA GLY A 16 1.22 13.81 10.76
C GLY A 16 0.33 12.65 11.22
N SER A 17 -0.63 12.21 10.42
CA SER A 17 -1.55 11.10 10.72
C SER A 17 -1.74 10.13 9.54
N MET A 18 -1.12 10.36 8.37
CA MET A 18 -1.32 9.55 7.18
C MET A 18 0.00 9.19 6.50
N ASN A 19 0.34 7.90 6.53
CA ASN A 19 1.51 7.39 5.82
C ASN A 19 1.12 6.92 4.41
N ILE A 20 1.95 7.25 3.42
CA ILE A 20 1.82 6.72 2.06
C ILE A 20 2.97 5.74 1.81
N TRP A 21 2.60 4.48 1.60
CA TRP A 21 3.52 3.36 1.33
C TRP A 21 3.55 3.05 -0.16
N PHE A 22 4.73 3.10 -0.77
CA PHE A 22 4.89 2.67 -2.15
C PHE A 22 5.10 1.15 -2.25
N ILE A 23 4.28 0.47 -3.05
CA ILE A 23 4.41 -0.97 -3.30
C ILE A 23 5.00 -1.18 -4.69
N SER A 24 6.23 -1.69 -4.73
CA SER A 24 6.91 -2.05 -5.97
C SER A 24 6.40 -3.37 -6.56
N ASN A 25 6.63 -3.52 -7.87
CA ASN A 25 6.38 -4.75 -8.63
C ASN A 25 4.90 -5.15 -8.78
N ILE A 26 3.98 -4.22 -8.54
CA ILE A 26 2.55 -4.35 -8.87
C ILE A 26 2.21 -3.28 -9.90
N ASN A 27 2.29 -3.68 -11.17
CA ASN A 27 2.19 -2.76 -12.30
C ASN A 27 0.85 -2.84 -13.05
N ASP A 28 0.04 -3.88 -12.78
CA ASP A 28 -1.27 -4.04 -13.38
C ASP A 28 -2.28 -3.11 -12.71
N MET A 29 -2.61 -2.01 -13.39
CA MET A 29 -3.53 -0.99 -12.90
C MET A 29 -5.01 -1.40 -13.03
N HIS A 30 -5.31 -2.47 -13.79
CA HIS A 30 -6.67 -2.99 -13.97
C HIS A 30 -7.17 -3.80 -12.77
N MET A 31 -6.28 -4.18 -11.85
CA MET A 31 -6.66 -4.89 -10.63
C MET A 31 -7.70 -4.11 -9.82
N ARG A 32 -8.76 -4.81 -9.41
CA ARG A 32 -9.81 -4.25 -8.57
C ARG A 32 -9.27 -3.92 -7.17
N ARG A 33 -9.90 -2.96 -6.50
CA ARG A 33 -9.53 -2.54 -5.13
C ARG A 33 -9.39 -3.71 -4.15
N ARG A 34 -10.28 -4.72 -4.22
CA ARG A 34 -10.24 -5.89 -3.32
C ARG A 34 -8.91 -6.64 -3.42
N HIS A 35 -8.47 -7.00 -4.63
CA HIS A 35 -7.18 -7.67 -4.84
C HIS A 35 -6.00 -6.81 -4.38
N LEU A 36 -6.04 -5.49 -4.62
CA LEU A 36 -4.99 -4.59 -4.14
C LEU A 36 -4.92 -4.55 -2.61
N ILE A 37 -6.06 -4.59 -1.93
CA ILE A 37 -6.12 -4.69 -0.46
C ILE A 37 -5.59 -6.06 0.02
N ASP A 38 -5.90 -7.15 -0.67
CA ASP A 38 -5.39 -8.48 -0.32
C ASP A 38 -3.85 -8.51 -0.43
N ILE A 39 -3.28 -7.91 -1.48
CA ILE A 39 -1.83 -7.73 -1.63
C ILE A 39 -1.24 -6.90 -0.48
N VAL A 40 -1.93 -5.82 -0.06
CA VAL A 40 -1.50 -5.00 1.09
C VAL A 40 -1.48 -5.84 2.36
N LYS A 41 -2.54 -6.62 2.63
CA LYS A 41 -2.62 -7.47 3.82
C LYS A 41 -1.55 -8.56 3.84
N ASP A 42 -1.21 -9.12 2.68
CA ASP A 42 -0.16 -10.12 2.53
C ASP A 42 1.24 -9.55 2.81
N ARG A 43 1.53 -8.34 2.27
CA ARG A 43 2.85 -7.70 2.43
C ARG A 43 3.04 -6.92 3.72
N PHE A 44 1.95 -6.42 4.31
CA PHE A 44 1.95 -5.61 5.52
C PHE A 44 1.08 -6.30 6.57
N PRO A 45 1.67 -7.08 7.50
CA PRO A 45 0.90 -7.88 8.46
C PRO A 45 0.10 -7.05 9.47
N ASN A 46 0.33 -5.73 9.56
CA ASN A 46 -0.48 -4.82 10.37
C ASN A 46 -0.48 -3.39 9.79
N PRO A 47 -1.18 -3.14 8.66
CA PRO A 47 -1.25 -1.82 8.07
C PRO A 47 -2.16 -0.91 8.92
N TYR A 48 -1.74 0.32 9.18
CA TYR A 48 -2.51 1.23 10.04
C TYR A 48 -3.81 1.65 9.35
N ASN A 49 -4.89 1.76 10.13
CA ASN A 49 -6.18 2.21 9.58
C ASN A 49 -6.05 3.64 9.07
N GLY A 50 -6.26 3.83 7.77
CA GLY A 50 -6.11 5.12 7.11
C GLY A 50 -4.81 5.30 6.33
N ASP A 51 -3.85 4.37 6.42
CA ASP A 51 -2.66 4.38 5.57
C ASP A 51 -3.05 4.27 4.09
N MET A 52 -2.29 4.94 3.23
CA MET A 52 -2.44 4.86 1.78
C MET A 52 -1.34 4.01 1.18
N PHE A 53 -1.72 3.17 0.22
CA PHE A 53 -0.81 2.33 -0.53
C PHE A 53 -0.80 2.78 -1.99
N ALA A 54 0.39 3.13 -2.48
CA ALA A 54 0.63 3.60 -3.83
C ALA A 54 1.15 2.46 -4.71
N PHE A 55 0.42 2.21 -5.80
CA PHE A 55 0.80 1.29 -6.87
C PHE A 55 1.05 2.12 -8.12
N MET A 56 2.06 1.75 -8.91
CA MET A 56 2.45 2.53 -10.08
C MET A 56 2.57 1.63 -11.29
N SER A 57 2.13 2.13 -12.45
CA SER A 57 2.28 1.41 -13.71
C SER A 57 3.76 1.24 -14.06
N LYS A 58 4.07 0.23 -14.89
CA LYS A 58 5.45 -0.08 -15.30
C LYS A 58 6.18 1.13 -15.92
N ASN A 59 5.46 1.93 -16.70
CA ASN A 59 5.97 3.15 -17.34
C ASN A 59 5.93 4.40 -16.44
N ARG A 60 5.50 4.27 -15.17
CA ARG A 60 5.41 5.34 -14.17
C ARG A 60 4.50 6.51 -14.54
N GLN A 61 3.59 6.32 -15.51
CA GLN A 61 2.65 7.36 -15.95
C GLN A 61 1.34 7.36 -15.16
N LEU A 62 0.96 6.22 -14.57
CA LEU A 62 -0.27 6.08 -13.79
C LEU A 62 0.07 5.61 -12.38
N MET A 63 -0.55 6.25 -11.39
CA MET A 63 -0.47 5.85 -10.00
C MET A 63 -1.87 5.60 -9.46
N LYS A 64 -2.03 4.52 -8.72
CA LYS A 64 -3.26 4.17 -8.03
C LYS A 64 -3.01 4.21 -6.54
N LEU A 65 -3.75 5.05 -5.85
CA LEU A 65 -3.74 5.15 -4.40
C LEU A 65 -4.91 4.35 -3.83
N VAL A 66 -4.62 3.50 -2.86
CA VAL A 66 -5.63 2.73 -2.13
C VAL A 66 -5.48 3.01 -0.65
N ARG A 67 -6.52 3.58 -0.05
CA ARG A 67 -6.61 3.72 1.40
C ARG A 67 -7.00 2.40 2.03
N TYR A 68 -6.18 1.93 2.96
CA TYR A 68 -6.51 0.80 3.82
C TYR A 68 -7.50 1.27 4.88
N GLU A 69 -8.64 0.60 4.94
CA GLU A 69 -9.65 0.85 5.95
C GLU A 69 -9.97 -0.47 6.63
N ASN A 70 -9.63 -0.59 7.90
CA ASN A 70 -9.99 -1.76 8.71
C ASN A 70 -11.46 -1.65 9.13
N ARG A 71 -12.37 -1.82 8.18
CA ARG A 71 -13.80 -1.88 8.46
C ARG A 71 -14.10 -3.27 9.01
N ILE A 72 -14.16 -3.38 10.33
CA ILE A 72 -14.79 -4.52 10.99
C ILE A 72 -16.29 -4.36 10.73
N TYR A 73 -16.81 -5.09 9.74
CA TYR A 73 -18.24 -5.29 9.62
C TYR A 73 -18.61 -6.34 10.67
N ALA A 74 -19.16 -5.92 11.80
CA ALA A 74 -19.97 -6.83 12.61
C ALA A 74 -21.25 -7.09 11.79
N LEU A 75 -21.45 -8.36 11.41
CA LEU A 75 -22.72 -8.86 10.87
C LEU A 75 -23.70 -9.08 12.02
#